data_AF-A0A6G5A6A1-F1
#
_entry.id   AF-A0A6G5A6A1-F1
#
_cell.length_a   1.000
_cell.length_b   1.000
_cell.length_c   1.000
_cell.angle_alpha   90.00
_cell.angle_beta   90.00
_cell.angle_gamma   90.00
#
_symmetry.space_group_name_H-M   'P 1'
#
loop_
_entity.id
_entity.type
_entity.pdbx_description
1 polymer ?
#
loop_
_entity_poly.entity_id
_entity_poly.type
_entity_poly.pdbx_seq_one_letter_code
_entity_poly.pdbx_strand_id
1 'polypeptide(L)'
;MTVLLLPRMPRSVLISNFSAFTCGSGSRTFGSGSGVYTTMFVNTKERLWTYKISRSGRIRCQNNLMRFITPEHIVYNRTFVYNGGRQSIVLQGQFSARHKNWMDVSTTDLEPRFLCRETLIFMANNTSCGVVKLEPVQNGNVYYELRVKNAYVSTVPDRRCGRHFSRVGGAGIFTYSPDCQDLIRPRE
;
A
#
# COMPACT_ATOMS: atom_id res chain seq x y z
N MET A 1 32.30 -19.74 -25.77
CA MET A 1 31.22 -18.78 -25.51
C MET A 1 30.62 -19.17 -24.17
N THR A 2 31.06 -18.54 -23.09
CA THR A 2 30.79 -18.98 -21.71
C THR A 2 29.69 -18.12 -21.10
N VAL A 3 28.55 -18.73 -20.78
CA VAL A 3 27.42 -18.06 -20.13
C VAL A 3 27.74 -17.91 -18.64
N LEU A 4 28.05 -16.68 -18.21
CA LEU A 4 28.15 -16.32 -16.80
C LEU A 4 26.76 -16.26 -16.18
N LEU A 5 26.37 -17.35 -15.52
CA LEU A 5 25.23 -17.39 -14.60
C LEU A 5 25.56 -16.54 -13.38
N LEU A 6 24.90 -15.38 -13.25
CA LEU A 6 24.92 -14.61 -12.00
C LEU A 6 24.23 -15.43 -10.88
N PRO A 7 24.84 -15.56 -9.70
CA PRO A 7 24.28 -16.38 -8.63
C PRO A 7 23.01 -15.74 -8.06
N ARG A 8 21.95 -16.56 -7.94
CA ARG A 8 20.77 -16.23 -7.13
C ARG A 8 21.20 -16.08 -5.68
N MET A 9 21.13 -14.86 -5.16
CA MET A 9 21.43 -14.61 -3.75
C MET A 9 20.37 -15.25 -2.81
N PRO A 10 20.76 -15.69 -1.60
CA PRO A 10 19.85 -16.34 -0.66
C PRO A 10 18.82 -15.36 -0.07
N ARG A 11 17.59 -15.86 0.14
CA ARG A 11 16.42 -15.11 0.68
C ARG A 11 16.65 -14.46 2.06
N SER A 12 17.66 -14.88 2.81
CA SER A 12 17.93 -14.45 4.19
C SER A 12 18.65 -13.10 4.31
N VAL A 13 19.33 -12.61 3.27
CA VAL A 13 20.15 -11.38 3.36
C VAL A 13 19.36 -10.11 2.96
N LEU A 14 18.15 -10.26 2.41
CA LEU A 14 17.31 -9.11 2.00
C LEU A 14 16.65 -8.39 3.19
N ILE A 15 16.63 -8.94 4.39
CA ILE A 15 15.68 -8.50 5.43
C ILE A 15 16.21 -7.33 6.30
N SER A 16 17.53 -7.13 6.44
CA SER A 16 18.05 -6.08 7.35
C SER A 16 17.92 -4.66 6.79
N ASN A 17 17.83 -4.49 5.47
CA ASN A 17 17.71 -3.18 4.80
C ASN A 17 16.29 -2.88 4.25
N PHE A 18 15.35 -3.83 4.32
CA PHE A 18 13.98 -3.65 3.80
C PHE A 18 13.02 -2.98 4.80
N SER A 19 13.41 -2.88 6.07
CA SER A 19 12.62 -2.25 7.14
C SER A 19 12.31 -0.77 6.88
N ALA A 20 13.01 -0.11 5.94
CA ALA A 20 12.80 1.29 5.58
C ALA A 20 11.61 1.53 4.61
N PHE A 21 11.07 0.49 3.96
CA PHE A 21 10.06 0.65 2.90
C PHE A 21 8.63 0.36 3.35
N THR A 22 8.49 -0.39 4.43
CA THR A 22 7.29 -0.44 5.24
C THR A 22 7.26 0.82 6.10
N CYS A 23 6.14 1.53 6.05
CA CYS A 23 5.71 2.60 6.94
C CYS A 23 6.82 3.18 7.91
N GLY A 24 7.21 4.47 7.82
CA GLY A 24 8.29 5.10 8.65
C GLY A 24 7.97 6.55 9.13
N SER A 25 8.77 7.16 10.07
CA SER A 25 8.79 7.99 11.40
C SER A 25 8.16 9.37 11.90
N GLY A 26 7.16 9.50 12.86
CA GLY A 26 6.40 10.71 13.38
C GLY A 26 4.82 10.79 13.55
N SER A 27 4.34 11.82 14.30
CA SER A 27 3.22 11.84 15.29
C SER A 27 1.75 12.15 14.85
N ARG A 28 0.81 12.00 15.81
CA ARG A 28 -0.65 11.78 15.70
C ARG A 28 -1.51 13.05 15.61
N THR A 29 -2.51 13.02 14.74
CA THR A 29 -3.82 13.68 14.95
C THR A 29 -4.96 12.79 14.46
N PHE A 30 -6.09 12.88 15.15
CA PHE A 30 -7.28 12.04 15.04
C PHE A 30 -8.37 12.81 14.29
N GLY A 31 -8.95 12.20 13.27
CA GLY A 31 -10.12 12.71 12.56
C GLY A 31 -11.11 11.58 12.37
N SER A 32 -12.18 11.59 13.17
CA SER A 32 -13.34 10.70 13.07
C SER A 32 -14.14 11.07 11.82
N GLY A 33 -14.44 10.07 10.96
CA GLY A 33 -15.20 10.26 9.73
C GLY A 33 -16.04 9.03 9.40
N SER A 34 -17.35 9.17 9.57
CA SER A 34 -18.47 8.53 8.86
C SER A 34 -18.25 7.15 8.22
N GLY A 35 -18.81 6.08 8.79
CA GLY A 35 -19.24 4.85 8.07
C GLY A 35 -18.30 4.24 7.02
N VAL A 36 -16.98 4.41 7.14
CA VAL A 36 -16.02 3.88 6.17
C VAL A 36 -15.59 2.47 6.61
N TYR A 37 -15.77 1.49 5.72
CA TYR A 37 -15.40 0.10 5.98
C TYR A 37 -14.20 -0.28 5.12
N THR A 38 -13.05 -0.54 5.76
CA THR A 38 -11.83 -0.95 5.06
C THR A 38 -12.07 -2.20 4.22
N THR A 39 -12.83 -3.16 4.75
CA THR A 39 -13.22 -4.40 4.07
C THR A 39 -13.92 -4.15 2.73
N MET A 40 -14.84 -3.19 2.64
CA MET A 40 -15.51 -2.84 1.39
C MET A 40 -14.56 -2.27 0.34
N PHE A 41 -13.54 -1.54 0.77
CA PHE A 41 -12.59 -0.91 -0.13
C PHE A 41 -11.57 -1.92 -0.69
N VAL A 42 -11.01 -2.76 0.18
CA VAL A 42 -9.92 -3.69 -0.17
C VAL A 42 -10.40 -5.01 -0.76
N ASN A 43 -11.69 -5.36 -0.60
CA ASN A 43 -12.28 -6.53 -1.23
C ASN A 43 -12.45 -6.31 -2.75
N THR A 44 -11.38 -6.58 -3.50
CA THR A 44 -11.36 -6.48 -4.95
C THR A 44 -10.34 -7.45 -5.55
N LYS A 45 -10.67 -8.02 -6.71
CA LYS A 45 -9.74 -8.83 -7.51
C LYS A 45 -8.79 -7.97 -8.36
N GLU A 46 -9.08 -6.67 -8.46
CA GLU A 46 -8.23 -5.73 -9.19
C GLU A 46 -7.02 -5.29 -8.37
N ARG A 47 -5.99 -4.79 -9.05
CA ARG A 47 -4.90 -4.08 -8.38
C ARG A 47 -5.42 -2.80 -7.75
N LEU A 48 -5.08 -2.60 -6.49
CA LEU A 48 -5.26 -1.34 -5.79
C LEU A 48 -3.94 -0.56 -5.82
N TRP A 49 -3.86 0.43 -6.69
CA TRP A 49 -2.66 1.22 -6.92
C TRP A 49 -2.51 2.33 -5.88
N THR A 50 -1.30 2.54 -5.37
CA THR A 50 -0.95 3.80 -4.71
C THR A 50 -0.69 4.82 -5.80
N TYR A 51 -1.61 5.77 -5.96
CA TYR A 51 -1.55 6.82 -6.98
C TYR A 51 -0.68 7.99 -6.53
N LYS A 52 -0.88 8.45 -5.29
CA LYS A 52 -0.03 9.42 -4.61
C LYS A 52 0.31 8.98 -3.20
N ILE A 53 1.46 9.43 -2.72
CA ILE A 53 1.91 9.25 -1.34
C ILE A 53 2.43 10.58 -0.78
N SER A 54 2.16 10.89 0.48
CA SER A 54 2.62 12.14 1.11
C SER A 54 4.06 12.07 1.62
N ARG A 55 4.59 10.86 1.78
CA ARG A 55 5.98 10.61 2.19
C ARG A 55 6.90 10.74 0.98
N SER A 56 8.05 11.40 1.16
CA SER A 56 9.11 11.40 0.16
C SER A 56 9.74 10.00 0.02
N GLY A 57 10.18 9.65 -1.19
CA GLY A 57 10.81 8.35 -1.41
C GLY A 57 11.00 8.03 -2.89
N ARG A 58 11.63 6.89 -3.15
CA ARG A 58 11.89 6.38 -4.52
C ARG A 58 10.99 5.20 -4.91
N ILE A 59 9.96 4.93 -4.12
CA ILE A 59 8.99 3.87 -4.43
C ILE A 59 8.14 4.31 -5.62
N ARG A 60 8.03 3.44 -6.62
CA ARG A 60 7.14 3.61 -7.77
C ARG A 60 6.27 2.38 -7.98
N CYS A 61 5.17 2.54 -8.72
CA CYS A 61 4.30 1.45 -9.14
C CYS A 61 3.81 0.54 -7.99
N GLN A 62 3.67 1.12 -6.80
CA GLN A 62 3.19 0.39 -5.64
C GLN A 62 1.72 0.01 -5.85
N ASN A 63 1.41 -1.28 -5.67
CA ASN A 63 0.06 -1.79 -5.72
C ASN A 63 -0.13 -2.95 -4.74
N ASN A 64 -1.37 -3.12 -4.30
CA ASN A 64 -1.80 -4.29 -3.55
C ASN A 64 -2.73 -5.13 -4.43
N LEU A 65 -2.48 -6.44 -4.49
CA LEU A 65 -3.35 -7.41 -5.14
C LEU A 65 -3.82 -8.42 -4.09
N MET A 66 -5.12 -8.43 -3.82
CA MET A 66 -5.75 -9.35 -2.87
C MET A 66 -5.53 -10.81 -3.31
N ARG A 67 -5.14 -11.67 -2.36
CA ARG A 67 -5.14 -13.13 -2.55
C ARG A 67 -6.44 -13.72 -2.04
N PHE A 68 -6.79 -13.42 -0.79
CA PHE A 68 -8.06 -13.79 -0.18
C PHE A 68 -8.40 -12.83 0.97
N ILE A 69 -9.66 -12.87 1.40
CA ILE A 69 -10.19 -12.01 2.45
C ILE A 69 -11.26 -12.77 3.25
N THR A 70 -11.27 -12.57 4.56
CA THR A 70 -12.30 -12.99 5.50
C THR A 70 -12.83 -11.76 6.25
N PRO A 71 -13.89 -11.89 7.08
CA PRO A 71 -14.33 -10.78 7.93
C PRO A 71 -13.26 -10.29 8.91
N GLU A 72 -12.30 -11.14 9.28
CA GLU A 72 -11.25 -10.87 10.26
C GLU A 72 -9.97 -10.33 9.62
N HIS A 73 -9.59 -10.79 8.43
CA HIS A 73 -8.31 -10.40 7.82
C HIS A 73 -8.29 -10.48 6.30
N ILE A 74 -7.27 -9.87 5.71
CA ILE A 74 -6.94 -9.95 4.28
C ILE A 74 -5.49 -10.40 4.12
N VAL A 75 -5.22 -11.21 3.11
CA VAL A 75 -3.86 -11.49 2.65
C VAL A 75 -3.70 -10.97 1.22
N TYR A 76 -2.63 -10.23 0.96
CA TYR A 76 -2.39 -9.61 -0.33
C TYR A 76 -0.90 -9.55 -0.69
N ASN A 77 -0.63 -9.46 -2.00
CA ASN A 77 0.69 -9.13 -2.51
C ASN A 77 0.83 -7.61 -2.57
N ARG A 78 1.85 -7.06 -1.92
CA ARG A 78 2.30 -5.69 -2.18
C ARG A 78 3.49 -5.73 -3.11
N THR A 79 3.31 -5.21 -4.32
CA THR A 79 4.37 -5.11 -5.34
C THR A 79 4.73 -3.65 -5.56
N PHE A 80 6.01 -3.36 -5.70
CA PHE A 80 6.50 -2.01 -5.97
C PHE A 80 7.84 -2.06 -6.69
N VAL A 81 8.22 -0.95 -7.33
CA VAL A 81 9.53 -0.75 -7.94
C VAL A 81 10.36 0.15 -7.03
N TYR A 82 11.55 -0.31 -6.69
CA TYR A 82 12.52 0.44 -5.90
C TYR A 82 13.92 0.28 -6.50
N ASN A 83 14.63 1.39 -6.72
CA ASN A 83 15.94 1.42 -7.40
C ASN A 83 15.97 0.60 -8.71
N GLY A 84 14.90 0.69 -9.52
CA GLY A 84 14.77 -0.05 -10.79
C GLY A 84 14.42 -1.54 -10.65
N GLY A 85 14.48 -2.11 -9.44
CA GLY A 85 14.10 -3.48 -9.16
C GLY A 85 12.64 -3.62 -8.75
N ARG A 86 11.94 -4.59 -9.33
CA ARG A 86 10.59 -4.99 -8.87
C ARG A 86 10.71 -5.85 -7.62
N GLN A 87 10.07 -5.42 -6.55
CA GLN A 87 9.95 -6.13 -5.28
C GLN A 87 8.50 -6.56 -5.07
N SER A 88 8.28 -7.72 -4.45
CA SER A 88 6.95 -8.19 -4.09
C SER A 88 7.00 -8.93 -2.76
N ILE A 89 6.15 -8.52 -1.84
CA ILE A 89 6.05 -9.09 -0.50
C ILE A 89 4.60 -9.50 -0.22
N VAL A 90 4.42 -10.59 0.54
CA VAL A 90 3.11 -11.02 1.01
C VAL A 90 2.87 -10.40 2.37
N LEU A 91 1.72 -9.75 2.53
CA LEU A 91 1.32 -9.07 3.75
C LEU A 91 -0.05 -9.56 4.20
N GLN A 92 -0.26 -9.51 5.51
CA GLN A 92 -1.55 -9.73 6.14
C GLN A 92 -2.04 -8.43 6.76
N GLY A 93 -3.30 -8.09 6.54
CA GLY A 93 -3.99 -7.01 7.24
C GLY A 93 -5.06 -7.59 8.15
N GLN A 94 -4.92 -7.41 9.46
CA GLN A 94 -5.90 -7.81 10.45
C GLN A 94 -6.93 -6.69 10.64
N PHE A 95 -8.18 -6.93 10.29
CA PHE A 95 -9.25 -5.95 10.50
C PHE A 95 -9.59 -5.83 11.98
N SER A 96 -9.92 -4.62 12.41
CA SER A 96 -10.39 -4.43 13.78
C SER A 96 -11.87 -4.72 13.92
N ALA A 97 -12.19 -5.51 14.95
CA ALA A 97 -13.57 -5.72 15.35
C ALA A 97 -14.26 -4.41 15.77
N ARG A 98 -13.51 -3.48 16.40
CA ARG A 98 -14.02 -2.21 16.96
C ARG A 98 -14.04 -1.07 15.95
N HIS A 99 -12.96 -0.89 15.19
CA HIS A 99 -12.82 0.24 14.26
C HIS A 99 -12.81 -0.29 12.82
N LYS A 100 -13.98 -0.21 12.17
CA LYS A 100 -14.20 -0.78 10.83
C LYS A 100 -13.38 -0.12 9.72
N ASN A 101 -12.81 1.04 10.00
CA ASN A 101 -12.01 1.83 9.08
C ASN A 101 -10.52 1.57 9.21
N TRP A 102 -10.04 0.62 10.03
CA TRP A 102 -8.60 0.33 10.10
C TRP A 102 -8.26 -1.16 10.05
N MET A 103 -7.00 -1.44 9.75
CA MET A 103 -6.40 -2.76 9.85
C MET A 103 -4.94 -2.66 10.29
N ASP A 104 -4.48 -3.66 11.04
CA ASP A 104 -3.08 -3.79 11.44
C ASP A 104 -2.35 -4.70 10.43
N VAL A 105 -1.31 -4.16 9.80
CA VAL A 105 -0.57 -4.83 8.73
C VAL A 105 0.69 -5.46 9.30
N SER A 106 0.89 -6.75 8.99
CA SER A 106 2.07 -7.53 9.37
C SER A 106 2.65 -8.32 8.19
N THR A 107 3.88 -8.79 8.35
CA THR A 107 4.43 -9.85 7.50
C THR A 107 3.74 -11.19 7.79
N THR A 108 3.91 -12.16 6.88
CA THR A 108 3.34 -13.52 6.98
C THR A 108 4.41 -14.60 7.20
N ASP A 109 5.57 -14.22 7.74
CA ASP A 109 6.66 -15.10 8.14
C ASP A 109 6.34 -15.85 9.46
N LEU A 110 7.18 -16.82 9.82
CA LEU A 110 7.02 -17.63 11.05
C LEU A 110 6.97 -16.76 12.32
N GLU A 111 7.65 -15.61 12.30
CA GLU A 111 7.57 -14.58 13.31
C GLU A 111 6.95 -13.32 12.70
N PRO A 112 5.62 -13.17 12.72
CA PRO A 112 4.94 -12.02 12.13
C PRO A 112 5.41 -10.73 12.78
N ARG A 113 5.92 -9.81 11.96
CA ARG A 113 6.31 -8.47 12.39
C ARG A 113 5.22 -7.49 12.04
N PHE A 114 4.72 -6.78 13.04
CA PHE A 114 3.81 -5.65 12.83
C PHE A 114 4.56 -4.53 12.12
N LEU A 115 3.96 -4.00 11.05
CA LEU A 115 4.58 -3.01 10.17
C LEU A 115 3.94 -1.63 10.34
N CYS A 116 2.60 -1.59 10.28
CA CYS A 116 1.83 -0.38 10.48
C CYS A 116 0.35 -0.65 10.65
N ARG A 117 -0.33 0.33 11.23
CA ARG A 117 -1.78 0.45 11.16
C ARG A 117 -2.16 1.26 9.92
N GLU A 118 -3.07 0.72 9.12
CA GLU A 118 -3.66 1.40 7.98
C GLU A 118 -5.10 1.79 8.31
N THR A 119 -5.40 3.08 8.30
CA THR A 119 -6.73 3.63 8.55
C THR A 119 -7.28 4.26 7.27
N LEU A 120 -8.37 3.74 6.72
CA LEU A 120 -9.11 4.33 5.61
C LEU A 120 -9.90 5.56 6.13
N ILE A 121 -9.41 6.75 5.81
CA ILE A 121 -9.98 8.01 6.31
C ILE A 121 -10.98 8.65 5.33
N PHE A 122 -10.98 8.20 4.07
CA PHE A 122 -11.95 8.61 3.06
C PHE A 122 -12.09 7.52 2.00
N MET A 123 -13.30 7.37 1.46
CA MET A 123 -13.59 6.47 0.34
C MET A 123 -14.62 7.15 -0.57
N ALA A 124 -14.40 7.10 -1.89
CA ALA A 124 -15.41 7.56 -2.85
C ALA A 124 -16.64 6.63 -2.83
N ASN A 125 -17.83 7.16 -3.13
CA ASN A 125 -19.10 6.41 -3.06
C ASN A 125 -19.10 5.13 -3.91
N ASN A 126 -18.46 5.16 -5.09
CA ASN A 126 -18.31 4.01 -5.99
C ASN A 126 -17.09 3.13 -5.65
N THR A 127 -16.40 3.40 -4.54
CA THR A 127 -15.18 2.71 -4.08
C THR A 127 -13.99 2.79 -5.05
N SER A 128 -14.04 3.67 -6.06
CA SER A 128 -12.99 3.83 -7.08
C SER A 128 -11.63 4.23 -6.48
N CYS A 129 -11.66 5.03 -5.42
CA CYS A 129 -10.49 5.49 -4.70
C CYS A 129 -10.77 5.69 -3.21
N GLY A 130 -9.69 5.76 -2.45
CA GLY A 130 -9.72 6.02 -1.02
C GLY A 130 -8.42 6.66 -0.55
N VAL A 131 -8.50 7.34 0.58
CA VAL A 131 -7.33 7.92 1.25
C VAL A 131 -7.05 7.11 2.50
N VAL A 132 -5.85 6.54 2.56
CA VAL A 132 -5.41 5.70 3.66
C VAL A 132 -4.34 6.45 4.45
N LYS A 133 -4.53 6.57 5.75
CA LYS A 133 -3.53 7.01 6.72
C LYS A 133 -2.72 5.79 7.14
N LEU A 134 -1.40 5.89 7.10
CA LEU A 134 -0.49 4.84 7.51
C LEU A 134 0.24 5.31 8.77
N GLU A 135 0.11 4.53 9.84
CA GLU A 135 0.68 4.78 11.16
C GLU A 135 1.68 3.67 11.48
N PRO A 136 2.97 3.91 11.23
CA PRO A 136 3.97 2.88 11.42
C PRO A 136 4.31 2.54 12.86
N VAL A 137 4.88 1.34 13.03
CA VAL A 137 5.51 0.92 14.28
C VAL A 137 6.69 1.83 14.61
N GLN A 138 6.92 2.01 15.92
CA GLN A 138 8.08 2.63 16.58
C GLN A 138 8.87 3.63 15.74
N ASN A 139 8.79 4.92 16.14
CA ASN A 139 9.36 6.02 15.38
C ASN A 139 8.83 5.87 13.95
N GLY A 140 7.50 5.95 13.73
CA GLY A 140 6.75 5.84 12.43
C GLY A 140 5.94 7.13 12.08
N ASN A 141 6.07 7.78 10.90
CA ASN A 141 5.67 9.15 10.43
C ASN A 141 4.38 8.87 9.79
N VAL A 142 3.34 9.50 10.32
CA VAL A 142 2.06 9.39 9.70
C VAL A 142 2.21 9.93 8.28
N TYR A 143 1.91 9.08 7.31
CA TYR A 143 1.81 9.48 5.93
C TYR A 143 0.51 8.96 5.36
N TYR A 144 0.17 9.51 4.20
CA TYR A 144 -1.08 9.24 3.55
C TYR A 144 -0.82 8.68 2.17
N GLU A 145 -1.68 7.77 1.74
CA GLU A 145 -1.72 7.25 0.39
C GLU A 145 -3.09 7.52 -0.21
N LEU A 146 -3.10 8.08 -1.42
CA LEU A 146 -4.27 8.04 -2.29
C LEU A 146 -4.21 6.74 -3.06
N ARG A 147 -5.15 5.83 -2.80
CA ARG A 147 -5.25 4.53 -3.47
C ARG A 147 -6.40 4.52 -4.46
N VAL A 148 -6.20 3.88 -5.62
CA VAL A 148 -7.14 3.86 -6.74
C VAL A 148 -7.23 2.44 -7.30
N LYS A 149 -8.45 1.94 -7.54
CA LYS A 149 -8.67 0.63 -8.16
C LYS A 149 -8.27 0.67 -9.64
N ASN A 150 -7.76 -0.45 -10.15
CA ASN A 150 -7.22 -0.56 -11.50
C ASN A 150 -8.18 -0.08 -12.59
N ALA A 151 -9.48 -0.38 -12.48
CA ALA A 151 -10.50 0.06 -13.43
C ALA A 151 -10.60 1.60 -13.59
N TYR A 152 -10.12 2.36 -12.59
CA TYR A 152 -10.24 3.82 -12.56
C TYR A 152 -8.89 4.54 -12.64
N VAL A 153 -7.77 3.82 -12.63
CA VAL A 153 -6.43 4.43 -12.50
C VAL A 153 -5.94 5.11 -13.78
N SER A 154 -6.42 4.65 -14.94
CA SER A 154 -6.14 5.27 -16.25
C SER A 154 -6.95 6.54 -16.48
N THR A 155 -8.03 6.74 -15.70
CA THR A 155 -8.79 7.98 -15.68
C THR A 155 -8.30 8.90 -14.57
N VAL A 156 -8.66 10.18 -14.62
CA VAL A 156 -8.40 11.10 -13.50
C VAL A 156 -9.15 10.58 -12.26
N PRO A 157 -8.46 10.26 -11.14
CA PRO A 157 -9.13 9.76 -9.94
C PRO A 157 -10.19 10.74 -9.44
N ASP A 158 -11.24 10.23 -8.78
CA ASP A 158 -12.34 11.07 -8.25
C ASP A 158 -11.75 12.26 -7.48
N ARG A 159 -12.14 13.47 -7.91
CA ARG A 159 -11.61 14.73 -7.38
C ARG A 159 -11.82 14.86 -5.87
N ARG A 160 -12.79 14.16 -5.28
CA ARG A 160 -13.01 14.12 -3.83
C ARG A 160 -11.88 13.40 -3.10
N CYS A 161 -11.40 12.26 -3.62
CA CYS A 161 -10.23 11.59 -3.04
C CYS A 161 -8.98 12.46 -3.15
N GLY A 162 -8.79 13.10 -4.31
CA GLY A 162 -7.69 14.06 -4.52
C GLY A 162 -7.73 15.22 -3.53
N ARG A 163 -8.90 15.86 -3.35
CA ARG A 163 -9.08 16.94 -2.36
C ARG A 163 -8.86 16.47 -0.92
N HIS A 164 -9.36 15.30 -0.55
CA HIS A 164 -9.14 14.76 0.79
C HIS A 164 -7.67 14.47 1.04
N PHE A 165 -6.99 13.84 0.08
CA PHE A 165 -5.56 13.59 0.15
C PHE A 165 -4.79 14.90 0.31
N SER A 166 -5.09 15.93 -0.51
CA SER A 166 -4.38 17.20 -0.44
C SER A 166 -4.54 17.94 0.88
N ARG A 167 -5.66 17.75 1.58
CA ARG A 167 -5.88 18.33 2.92
C ARG A 167 -5.03 17.69 4.01
N VAL A 168 -4.77 16.38 3.92
CA VAL A 168 -4.08 15.63 4.99
C VAL A 168 -2.60 15.35 4.68
N GLY A 169 -2.25 15.23 3.40
CA GLY A 169 -0.93 14.83 2.90
C GLY A 169 -0.26 15.86 1.98
N GLY A 170 -0.85 17.05 1.81
CA GLY A 170 -0.32 18.10 0.95
C GLY A 170 -0.29 17.72 -0.54
N ALA A 171 0.70 18.21 -1.28
CA ALA A 171 0.82 17.91 -2.71
C ALA A 171 1.05 16.41 -2.98
N GLY A 172 1.83 15.77 -2.09
CA GLY A 172 2.35 14.42 -2.25
C GLY A 172 3.22 14.24 -3.50
N ILE A 173 3.68 13.02 -3.71
CA ILE A 173 4.38 12.61 -4.94
C ILE A 173 3.55 11.56 -5.66
N PHE A 174 3.57 11.59 -6.99
CA PHE A 174 2.96 10.57 -7.81
C PHE A 174 3.85 9.32 -7.82
N THR A 175 3.30 8.20 -7.36
CA THR A 175 3.96 6.90 -7.40
C THR A 175 3.47 6.05 -8.56
N TYR A 176 2.27 6.34 -9.04
CA TYR A 176 1.70 5.73 -10.23
C TYR A 176 1.97 6.59 -11.47
N SER A 177 2.29 5.92 -12.56
CA SER A 177 2.29 6.43 -13.92
C SER A 177 1.82 5.31 -14.86
N PRO A 178 1.31 5.61 -16.07
CA PRO A 178 0.70 4.59 -16.94
C PRO A 178 1.61 3.40 -17.27
N ASP A 179 2.92 3.62 -17.42
CA ASP A 179 3.99 2.61 -17.59
C ASP A 179 4.03 1.56 -16.47
N CYS A 180 3.52 1.87 -15.28
CA CYS A 180 3.43 0.92 -14.20
C CYS A 180 2.62 -0.34 -14.57
N GLN A 181 1.65 -0.23 -15.47
CA GLN A 181 0.86 -1.38 -15.95
C GLN A 181 1.73 -2.45 -16.61
N ASP A 182 2.87 -2.06 -17.19
CA ASP A 182 3.77 -2.96 -17.89
C ASP A 182 4.93 -3.39 -16.99
N LEU A 183 5.48 -2.46 -16.20
CA LEU A 183 6.61 -2.72 -15.29
C LEU A 183 6.35 -3.81 -14.24
N ILE A 184 5.08 -4.00 -13.85
CA ILE A 184 4.73 -4.99 -12.83
C ILE A 184 4.26 -6.32 -13.40
N ARG A 185 4.05 -6.45 -14.73
CA ARG A 185 3.62 -7.72 -15.32
C ARG A 185 4.64 -8.82 -15.01
N PRO A 186 4.21 -10.06 -14.70
CA PRO A 186 5.11 -11.20 -14.67
C PRO A 186 5.93 -11.21 -15.97
N ARG A 187 7.24 -11.45 -15.88
CA ARG A 187 8.01 -11.75 -17.08
C ARG A 187 7.54 -13.13 -17.53
N GLU A 188 7.04 -13.21 -18.76
CA GLU A 188 6.68 -14.48 -19.42
C GLU A 188 7.90 -15.41 -19.52
#